data_AF-A0A2A5M9E3-F1
#
_entry.id   AF-A0A2A5M9E3-F1
#
_cell.length_a   1.000
_cell.length_b   1.000
_cell.length_c   1.000
_cell.angle_alpha   90.00
_cell.angle_beta   90.00
_cell.angle_gamma   90.00
#
_symmetry.space_group_name_H-M   'P 1'
#
loop_
_entity.id
_entity.type
_entity.pdbx_description
1 polymer ?
#
loop_
_entity_poly.entity_id
_entity_poly.type
_entity_poly.pdbx_seq_one_letter_code
_entity_poly.pdbx_strand_id
1 'polypeptide(L)'
;MLVHICCSVDSHYFVEELRKTYPDEKIIGYFYDPNIHPLSEYELRFLDVKRSCDKLGIKLYKGEYEYEKWLNAVRGYEDEPEKGARCEICFDVRMGSSVKFAAKIGEKKLTTTLLT
;
A
#
# COMPACT_ATOMS: atom_id res chain seq x y z
N MET A 1 7.74 8.63 9.24
CA MET A 1 6.41 8.45 8.62
C MET A 1 6.36 7.20 7.77
N LEU A 2 5.33 6.37 7.95
CA LEU A 2 5.02 5.25 7.05
C LEU A 2 4.16 5.72 5.87
N VAL A 3 4.48 5.27 4.67
CA VAL A 3 3.72 5.51 3.43
C VAL A 3 3.19 4.17 2.92
N HIS A 4 1.87 4.02 2.91
CA HIS A 4 1.22 2.90 2.24
C HIS A 4 1.33 3.05 0.72
N ILE A 5 1.71 1.97 0.04
CA ILE A 5 1.85 1.88 -1.42
C ILE A 5 1.03 0.68 -1.91
N CYS A 6 0.01 0.94 -2.73
CA CYS A 6 -0.91 -0.09 -3.25
C CYS A 6 -0.54 -0.62 -4.64
N CYS A 7 0.20 0.13 -5.45
CA CYS A 7 0.56 -0.24 -6.81
C CYS A 7 1.92 0.31 -7.23
N SER A 8 2.46 -0.18 -8.35
CA SER A 8 3.80 0.18 -8.81
C SER A 8 3.86 1.51 -9.56
N VAL A 9 2.89 1.78 -10.42
CA VAL A 9 2.94 2.82 -11.48
C VAL A 9 3.14 4.22 -10.91
N ASP A 10 2.51 4.55 -9.78
CA ASP A 10 2.53 5.92 -9.26
C ASP A 10 3.47 6.12 -8.06
N SER A 11 3.98 5.02 -7.51
CA SER A 11 4.73 5.04 -6.24
C SER A 11 6.02 5.85 -6.30
N HIS A 12 6.71 5.86 -7.44
CA HIS A 12 7.98 6.59 -7.58
C HIS A 12 7.80 8.10 -7.43
N TYR A 13 6.88 8.68 -8.21
CA TYR A 13 6.62 10.11 -8.21
C TYR A 13 6.10 10.59 -6.86
N PHE A 14 5.10 9.90 -6.28
CA PHE A 14 4.54 10.30 -4.99
C PHE A 14 5.57 10.27 -3.86
N VAL A 15 6.40 9.23 -3.83
CA VAL A 15 7.42 9.10 -2.80
C VAL A 15 8.54 10.14 -2.99
N GLU A 16 8.88 10.50 -4.23
CA GLU A 16 9.80 11.59 -4.53
C GLU A 16 9.26 12.95 -4.06
N GLU A 17 8.01 13.27 -4.37
CA GLU A 17 7.36 14.52 -3.95
C GLU A 17 7.16 14.61 -2.43
N LEU A 18 6.84 13.49 -1.77
CA LEU A 18 6.79 13.43 -0.31
C LEU A 18 8.15 13.75 0.31
N ARG A 19 9.25 13.28 -0.28
CA ARG A 19 10.61 13.60 0.19
C ARG A 19 10.95 15.07 -0.01
N LYS A 20 10.46 15.71 -1.08
CA LYS A 20 10.64 17.16 -1.32
C LYS A 20 9.83 18.00 -0.33
N THR A 21 8.60 17.56 -0.04
CA THR A 21 7.68 18.25 0.86
C THR A 21 8.08 18.10 2.32
N TYR A 22 8.65 16.95 2.70
CA TYR A 22 9.10 16.64 4.05
C TYR A 22 10.57 16.21 4.08
N PRO A 23 11.52 17.12 3.81
CA PRO A 23 12.94 16.78 3.66
C PRO A 23 13.58 16.23 4.95
N ASP A 24 13.09 16.63 6.12
CA ASP A 24 13.60 16.20 7.43
C ASP A 24 12.85 14.99 8.00
N GLU A 25 11.79 14.52 7.34
CA GLU A 25 10.99 13.39 7.81
C GLU A 25 11.56 12.07 7.27
N LYS A 26 11.78 11.10 8.15
CA LYS A 26 12.16 9.75 7.75
C LYS A 26 10.99 9.06 7.05
N ILE A 27 11.10 8.84 5.75
CA ILE A 27 10.08 8.14 4.96
C ILE A 27 10.38 6.64 4.91
N ILE A 28 9.35 5.83 5.21
CA ILE A 28 9.38 4.36 5.11
C ILE A 28 8.20 3.93 4.23
N GLY A 29 8.45 3.14 3.19
CA GLY A 29 7.41 2.56 2.34
C GLY A 29 6.88 1.24 2.91
N TYR A 30 5.59 0.99 2.67
CA TYR A 30 4.93 -0.28 2.94
C TYR A 30 4.05 -0.69 1.75
N PHE A 31 4.46 -1.74 1.04
CA PHE A 31 3.71 -2.28 -0.09
C PHE A 31 2.69 -3.32 0.39
N TYR A 32 1.40 -3.04 0.22
CA TYR A 32 0.34 -3.98 0.57
C TYR A 32 -0.92 -3.75 -0.26
N ASP A 33 -1.26 -4.71 -1.10
CA ASP A 33 -2.55 -4.74 -1.79
C ASP A 33 -2.95 -6.20 -2.06
N PRO A 34 -3.77 -6.80 -1.18
CA PRO A 34 -4.16 -8.20 -1.28
C PRO A 34 -5.17 -8.46 -2.42
N ASN A 35 -5.71 -7.42 -3.06
CA ASN A 35 -6.59 -7.54 -4.23
C ASN A 35 -5.80 -7.83 -5.53
N ILE A 36 -4.48 -7.62 -5.54
CA ILE A 36 -3.67 -7.97 -6.71
C ILE A 36 -3.64 -9.49 -6.86
N HIS A 37 -4.10 -9.98 -8.00
CA HIS A 37 -4.11 -11.41 -8.30
C HIS A 37 -3.72 -11.62 -9.77
N PRO A 38 -2.99 -12.69 -10.11
CA PRO A 38 -2.42 -13.73 -9.24
C PRO A 38 -1.20 -13.27 -8.42
N LEU A 39 -0.69 -14.13 -7.54
CA LEU A 39 0.51 -13.86 -6.72
C LEU A 39 1.70 -13.37 -7.56
N SER A 40 1.89 -13.88 -8.78
CA SER A 40 2.97 -13.43 -9.66
C SER A 40 2.88 -11.95 -10.02
N GLU A 41 1.68 -11.39 -10.17
CA GLU A 41 1.48 -9.96 -10.41
C GLU A 41 1.77 -9.14 -9.13
N TYR A 42 1.41 -9.66 -7.96
CA TYR A 42 1.73 -9.05 -6.67
C TYR A 42 3.26 -8.94 -6.47
N GLU A 43 3.98 -10.02 -6.76
CA GLU A 43 5.45 -10.05 -6.74
C GLU A 43 6.05 -9.06 -7.74
N LEU A 44 5.54 -9.04 -8.97
CA LEU A 44 6.05 -8.15 -10.02
C LEU A 44 5.90 -6.68 -9.62
N ARG A 45 4.73 -6.29 -9.11
CA ARG A 45 4.48 -4.93 -8.63
C ARG A 45 5.35 -4.58 -7.43
N PHE A 46 5.51 -5.51 -6.48
CA PHE A 46 6.43 -5.30 -5.35
C PHE A 46 7.86 -5.03 -5.82
N LEU A 47 8.37 -5.81 -6.77
CA LEU A 47 9.73 -5.64 -7.31
C LEU A 47 9.91 -4.28 -7.97
N ASP A 48 8.90 -3.77 -8.66
CA ASP A 48 8.95 -2.46 -9.29
C ASP A 48 8.95 -1.32 -8.26
N VAL A 49 8.09 -1.39 -7.24
CA VAL A 49 8.11 -0.46 -6.10
C VAL A 49 9.47 -0.53 -5.38
N LYS A 50 10.00 -1.73 -5.16
CA LYS A 50 11.31 -1.93 -4.52
C LYS A 50 12.42 -1.24 -5.30
N ARG A 51 12.48 -1.40 -6.62
CA ARG A 51 13.45 -0.71 -7.48
C ARG A 51 13.36 0.82 -7.32
N SER A 52 12.15 1.35 -7.26
CA SER A 52 11.91 2.78 -7.07
C SER A 52 12.37 3.26 -5.68
N CYS A 53 12.03 2.53 -4.63
CA CYS A 53 12.48 2.83 -3.26
C CYS A 53 14.01 2.72 -3.12
N ASP A 54 14.64 1.71 -3.70
CA ASP A 54 16.10 1.53 -3.68
C ASP A 54 16.81 2.73 -4.32
N LYS A 55 16.32 3.21 -5.48
CA LYS A 55 16.86 4.42 -6.15
C LYS A 55 16.71 5.69 -5.31
N LEU A 56 15.65 5.80 -4.53
CA LEU A 56 15.37 6.95 -3.68
C LEU A 56 16.00 6.86 -2.28
N GLY A 57 16.63 5.72 -1.94
CA GLY A 57 17.22 5.45 -0.62
C GLY A 57 16.18 5.22 0.47
N ILE A 58 14.99 4.74 0.11
CA ILE A 58 13.85 4.59 1.01
C ILE A 58 13.70 3.14 1.44
N LYS A 59 13.54 2.91 2.74
CA LYS A 59 13.29 1.57 3.28
C LYS A 59 11.88 1.14 2.89
N LEU A 60 11.76 -0.01 2.22
CA LEU A 60 10.48 -0.61 1.84
C LEU A 60 10.24 -1.91 2.62
N TYR A 61 9.03 -2.06 3.14
CA TYR A 61 8.53 -3.32 3.69
C TYR A 61 7.45 -3.89 2.77
N LYS A 62 7.43 -5.22 2.67
CA LYS A 62 6.41 -5.97 1.95
C LYS A 62 5.39 -6.52 2.93
N GLY A 63 4.11 -6.31 2.65
CA GLY A 63 3.03 -6.99 3.36
C GLY A 63 2.87 -8.44 2.92
N GLU A 64 2.20 -9.24 3.75
CA GLU A 64 1.89 -10.63 3.40
C GLU A 64 0.84 -10.69 2.28
N TYR A 65 0.93 -11.71 1.43
CA TYR A 65 -0.07 -11.96 0.39
C TYR A 65 -1.33 -12.58 0.98
N GLU A 66 -2.24 -11.76 1.48
CA GLU A 66 -3.46 -12.18 2.18
C GLU A 66 -4.70 -12.22 1.27
N TYR A 67 -4.58 -12.77 0.06
CA TYR A 67 -5.67 -12.80 -0.93
C TYR A 67 -6.97 -13.44 -0.41
N GLU A 68 -6.89 -14.62 0.22
CA GLU A 68 -8.06 -15.32 0.77
C GLU A 68 -8.80 -14.50 1.84
N LYS A 69 -8.05 -13.77 2.67
CA LYS A 69 -8.62 -12.88 3.69
C LYS A 69 -9.34 -11.70 3.05
N TRP A 70 -8.75 -11.12 2.00
CA TRP A 70 -9.39 -10.05 1.24
C TRP A 70 -10.65 -10.56 0.52
N LEU A 71 -10.59 -11.72 -0.13
CA LEU A 71 -11.72 -12.34 -0.82
C LEU A 71 -12.89 -12.58 0.13
N ASN A 72 -12.61 -13.05 1.35
CA ASN A 72 -13.63 -13.22 2.36
C ASN A 72 -14.21 -11.88 2.87
N ALA A 73 -13.41 -10.81 2.92
CA ALA A 73 -13.88 -9.50 3.35
C ALA A 73 -14.85 -8.86 2.35
N VAL A 74 -14.63 -9.06 1.05
CA VAL A 74 -15.47 -8.47 -0.02
C VAL A 74 -16.59 -9.39 -0.51
N ARG A 75 -16.74 -10.57 0.10
CA ARG A 75 -17.75 -11.56 -0.30
C ARG A 75 -19.17 -10.99 -0.17
N GLY A 76 -19.97 -11.13 -1.22
CA GLY A 76 -21.33 -10.58 -1.30
C GLY A 76 -21.40 -9.13 -1.82
N TYR A 77 -20.26 -8.52 -2.13
CA TYR A 77 -20.15 -7.18 -2.71
C TYR A 77 -19.52 -7.22 -4.12
N GLU A 78 -19.51 -8.37 -4.78
CA GLU A 78 -18.83 -8.58 -6.06
C GLU A 78 -19.41 -7.70 -7.18
N ASP A 79 -20.73 -7.47 -7.14
CA ASP A 79 -21.50 -6.71 -8.13
C ASP A 79 -21.65 -5.22 -7.80
N GLU A 80 -21.06 -4.74 -6.70
CA GLU A 80 -21.08 -3.32 -6.35
C GLU A 80 -20.38 -2.49 -7.44
N PRO A 81 -20.90 -1.30 -7.78
CA PRO A 81 -20.25 -0.42 -8.74
C PRO A 81 -18.88 0.05 -8.21
N GLU A 82 -18.02 0.49 -9.12
CA GLU A 82 -16.77 1.15 -8.75
C GLU A 82 -17.08 2.37 -7.86
N LYS A 83 -16.29 2.56 -6.80
CA LYS A 83 -16.55 3.50 -5.70
C LYS A 83 -17.79 3.19 -4.83
N GLY A 84 -18.37 2.00 -4.96
CA GLY A 84 -19.41 1.47 -4.07
C GLY A 84 -18.84 0.79 -2.83
N ALA A 85 -19.68 -0.01 -2.16
CA ALA A 85 -19.35 -0.57 -0.83
C ALA A 85 -18.11 -1.49 -0.85
N ARG A 86 -17.88 -2.21 -1.96
CA ARG A 86 -16.68 -3.05 -2.15
C ARG A 86 -15.39 -2.23 -2.07
N CYS A 87 -15.39 -1.02 -2.63
CA CYS A 87 -14.22 -0.16 -2.60
C CYS A 87 -13.91 0.27 -1.17
N GLU A 88 -14.91 0.69 -0.38
CA GLU A 88 -14.76 1.05 1.03
C GLU A 88 -14.12 -0.09 1.85
N ILE A 89 -14.64 -1.31 1.73
CA ILE A 89 -14.08 -2.50 2.38
C ILE A 89 -12.62 -2.71 1.95
N CYS A 90 -12.33 -2.55 0.66
CA CYS A 90 -10.98 -2.71 0.13
C CYS A 90 -10.01 -1.64 0.66
N PHE A 91 -10.47 -0.41 0.87
CA PHE A 91 -9.69 0.66 1.53
C PHE A 91 -9.44 0.31 3.00
N ASP A 92 -10.46 -0.13 3.73
CA ASP A 92 -10.36 -0.47 5.15
C ASP A 92 -9.38 -1.62 5.40
N VAL A 93 -9.39 -2.66 4.56
CA VAL A 93 -8.42 -3.76 4.63
C VAL A 93 -6.99 -3.24 4.45
N ARG A 94 -6.77 -2.41 3.43
CA ARG A 94 -5.43 -1.88 3.08
C ARG A 94 -4.90 -0.90 4.12
N MET A 95 -5.73 0.05 4.55
CA MET A 95 -5.38 1.04 5.56
C MET A 95 -5.26 0.42 6.95
N GLY A 96 -6.17 -0.47 7.32
CA GLY A 96 -6.12 -1.19 8.60
C GLY A 96 -4.86 -2.02 8.76
N SER A 97 -4.41 -2.71 7.70
CA SER A 97 -3.11 -3.41 7.70
C SER A 97 -1.94 -2.45 7.88
N SER A 98 -1.98 -1.31 7.19
CA SER A 98 -0.91 -0.29 7.24
C SER A 98 -0.80 0.38 8.60
N VAL A 99 -1.92 0.67 9.27
CA VAL A 99 -1.94 1.19 10.65
C VAL A 99 -1.33 0.18 11.62
N LYS A 100 -1.73 -1.10 11.52
CA LYS A 100 -1.17 -2.17 12.35
C LYS A 100 0.33 -2.32 12.14
N PHE A 101 0.78 -2.24 10.88
CA PHE A 101 2.20 -2.31 10.55
C PHE A 101 2.98 -1.09 11.06
N ALA A 102 2.45 0.13 10.90
CA ALA A 102 3.05 1.36 11.45
C ALA A 102 3.27 1.24 12.96
N ALA A 103 2.24 0.80 13.70
CA ALA A 103 2.32 0.58 15.15
C ALA A 103 3.40 -0.46 15.50
N LYS A 104 3.48 -1.57 14.76
CA LYS A 104 4.48 -2.64 14.95
C LYS A 104 5.93 -2.12 14.84
N ILE A 105 6.19 -1.15 13.97
CA ILE A 105 7.53 -0.58 13.77
C ILE A 105 7.76 0.73 14.52
N GLY A 106 6.79 1.19 15.33
CA GLY A 106 6.88 2.40 16.15
C GLY A 106 6.64 3.72 15.39
N GLU A 107 6.10 3.67 14.17
CA GLU A 107 5.77 4.86 13.38
C GLU A 107 4.44 5.47 13.84
N LYS A 108 4.42 6.78 14.09
CA LYS A 108 3.24 7.52 14.57
C LYS A 108 2.47 8.27 13.48
N LYS A 109 3.10 8.44 12.31
CA LYS A 109 2.52 9.12 11.14
C LYS A 109 2.33 8.10 10.03
N LEU A 110 1.16 8.13 9.41
CA LEU A 110 0.81 7.31 8.26
C LEU A 110 0.27 8.21 7.15
N THR A 111 0.69 7.94 5.92
CA THR A 111 0.05 8.48 4.72
C THR A 111 -0.10 7.36 3.68
N THR A 112 -0.75 7.62 2.57
CA THR A 112 -1.06 6.64 1.54
C THR A 112 -0.97 7.24 0.14
N THR A 113 -0.65 6.41 -0.85
CA THR A 113 -0.76 6.75 -2.28
C THR A 113 -2.17 6.51 -2.83
N LEU A 114 -3.09 6.01 -2.01
CA LEU A 114 -4.48 5.80 -2.40
C LEU A 114 -5.18 7.16 -2.56
N LEU A 115 -5.72 7.40 -3.75
CA LEU A 115 -6.57 8.55 -4.06
C LEU A 115 -8.04 8.11 -3.95
N THR A 116 -8.85 8.88 -3.23
CA THR A 116 -10.30 8.66 -3.07
C THR A 116 -11.10 9.49 -4.05
#